data_AF-A0A0R3M480-F1
#
_entry.id   AF-A0A0R3M480-F1
#
_cell.length_a   1.000
_cell.length_b   1.000
_cell.length_c   1.000
_cell.angle_alpha   90.00
_cell.angle_beta   90.00
_cell.angle_gamma   90.00
#
_symmetry.space_group_name_H-M   'P 1'
#
loop_
_entity.id
_entity.type
_entity.pdbx_description
1 polymer ?
#
loop_
_entity_poly.entity_id
_entity_poly.type
_entity_poly.pdbx_seq_one_letter_code
_entity_poly.pdbx_strand_id
1 'polypeptide(L)'
;MDADDMNFVTDFFSALFGFRKSSILAPGRGWIVPVVGEVAYQEVLRYLYREKGGNGHDLKVVAVVTPEDGNEFDVNAVRIDIDGRTVGYFSREMAVEYRAVLGADAGQCSAKIVGGFELEDGNIANFGVKLNLAWPPRMK
;
A
#
# COMPACT_ATOMS: atom_id res chain seq x y z
N MET A 1 -2.90 -0.30 -16.89
CA MET A 1 -3.81 -0.15 -15.75
C MET A 1 -4.58 1.09 -16.08
N ASP A 2 -5.80 0.84 -16.52
CA ASP A 2 -6.54 1.77 -17.35
C ASP A 2 -7.62 2.45 -16.49
N ALA A 3 -8.31 3.45 -17.02
CA ALA A 3 -9.30 4.22 -16.26
C ALA A 3 -10.45 3.35 -15.71
N ASP A 4 -10.78 2.26 -16.39
CA ASP A 4 -11.85 1.34 -16.00
C ASP A 4 -11.47 0.47 -14.79
N ASP A 5 -10.20 0.04 -14.69
CA ASP A 5 -9.68 -0.65 -13.48
C ASP A 5 -9.77 0.27 -12.25
N MET A 6 -9.45 1.54 -12.43
CA MET A 6 -9.49 2.54 -11.36
C MET A 6 -10.92 2.77 -10.85
N ASN A 7 -11.92 2.79 -11.75
CA ASN A 7 -13.32 3.00 -11.38
C ASN A 7 -13.90 1.78 -10.66
N PHE A 8 -13.64 0.57 -11.15
CA PHE A 8 -14.10 -0.68 -10.50
C PHE A 8 -13.55 -0.81 -9.07
N VAL A 9 -12.26 -0.52 -8.88
CA VAL A 9 -11.63 -0.49 -7.56
C VAL A 9 -12.33 0.53 -6.66
N THR A 10 -12.52 1.77 -7.13
CA THR A 10 -13.15 2.83 -6.34
C THR A 10 -14.58 2.46 -5.88
N ASP A 11 -15.36 1.82 -6.74
CA ASP A 11 -16.73 1.38 -6.45
C ASP A 11 -16.75 0.16 -5.51
N PHE A 12 -15.85 -0.81 -5.71
CA PHE A 12 -15.73 -2.00 -4.87
C PHE A 12 -15.36 -1.64 -3.42
N PHE A 13 -14.38 -0.76 -3.21
CA PHE A 13 -13.91 -0.39 -1.88
C PHE A 13 -14.93 0.47 -1.10
N SER A 14 -15.71 1.30 -1.80
CA SER A 14 -16.83 2.05 -1.19
C SER A 14 -17.89 1.10 -0.62
N ALA A 15 -18.16 -0.01 -1.32
CA ALA A 15 -19.14 -1.01 -0.90
C ALA A 15 -18.62 -1.95 0.21
N LEU A 16 -17.34 -2.32 0.19
CA LEU A 16 -16.80 -3.32 1.12
C LEU A 16 -16.39 -2.76 2.49
N PHE A 17 -15.96 -1.50 2.56
CA PHE A 17 -15.32 -0.95 3.76
C PHE A 17 -16.04 0.24 4.40
N GLY A 18 -17.16 0.72 3.81
CA GLY A 18 -17.89 1.88 4.35
C GLY A 18 -17.06 3.17 4.40
N PHE A 19 -15.92 3.22 3.70
CA PHE A 19 -15.07 4.42 3.65
C PHE A 19 -15.80 5.53 2.89
N ARG A 20 -15.94 6.69 3.53
CA ARG A 20 -16.28 7.94 2.85
C ARG A 20 -15.13 8.25 1.88
N LYS A 21 -15.44 8.21 0.58
CA LYS A 21 -14.68 8.84 -0.52
C LYS A 21 -13.18 8.52 -0.55
N SER A 22 -12.81 7.43 -1.19
CA SER A 22 -11.41 7.17 -1.55
C SER A 22 -10.96 8.13 -2.65
N SER A 23 -9.88 8.87 -2.41
CA SER A 23 -9.31 9.80 -3.38
C SER A 23 -7.96 9.30 -3.89
N ILE A 24 -7.60 9.60 -5.14
CA ILE A 24 -6.35 9.11 -5.74
C ILE A 24 -5.20 10.02 -5.28
N LEU A 25 -4.15 9.43 -4.70
CA LEU A 25 -2.92 10.15 -4.37
C LEU A 25 -2.07 10.36 -5.64
N ALA A 26 -1.43 11.52 -5.73
CA ALA A 26 -0.59 11.85 -6.87
C ALA A 26 0.63 10.90 -6.96
N PRO A 27 0.93 10.35 -8.16
CA PRO A 27 2.07 9.45 -8.33
C PRO A 27 3.39 10.20 -8.22
N GLY A 28 4.43 9.49 -7.77
CA GLY A 28 5.78 10.03 -7.64
C GLY A 28 6.64 9.81 -8.88
N ARG A 29 7.93 10.15 -8.75
CA ARG A 29 8.96 9.78 -9.74
C ARG A 29 9.47 8.37 -9.50
N GLY A 30 8.56 7.40 -9.43
CA GLY A 30 8.86 5.97 -9.26
C GLY A 30 8.46 5.37 -7.92
N TRP A 31 8.88 4.12 -7.71
CA TRP A 31 8.53 3.25 -6.57
C TRP A 31 9.45 3.50 -5.36
N ILE A 32 9.48 4.74 -4.88
CA ILE A 32 10.49 5.19 -3.91
C ILE A 32 9.98 5.29 -2.47
N VAL A 33 8.66 5.23 -2.28
CA VAL A 33 8.07 5.34 -0.94
C VAL A 33 8.01 3.95 -0.29
N PRO A 34 8.76 3.71 0.81
CA PRO A 34 8.78 2.41 1.46
C PRO A 34 7.56 2.23 2.36
N VAL A 35 7.14 0.97 2.50
CA VAL A 35 6.25 0.52 3.57
C VAL A 35 7.13 -0.09 4.68
N VAL A 36 6.75 0.11 5.94
CA VAL A 36 7.46 -0.43 7.11
C VAL A 36 6.57 -1.41 7.88
N GLY A 37 7.18 -2.23 8.73
CA GLY A 37 6.48 -3.25 9.52
C GLY A 37 6.11 -4.52 8.74
N GLU A 38 6.53 -4.61 7.47
CA GLU A 38 6.19 -5.69 6.52
C GLU A 38 6.63 -7.08 6.99
N VAL A 39 7.64 -7.14 7.87
CA VAL A 39 8.10 -8.40 8.48
C VAL A 39 6.96 -9.10 9.24
N ALA A 40 6.04 -8.35 9.86
CA ALA A 40 4.87 -8.92 10.53
C ALA A 40 3.79 -9.45 9.55
N TYR A 41 3.91 -9.13 8.26
CA TYR A 41 2.90 -9.40 7.23
C TYR A 41 3.43 -10.28 6.08
N GLN A 42 4.54 -10.99 6.28
CA GLN A 42 5.16 -11.83 5.23
C GLN A 42 4.23 -12.90 4.65
N GLU A 43 3.42 -13.55 5.50
CA GLU A 43 2.44 -14.54 5.03
C GLU A 43 1.32 -13.90 4.20
N VAL A 44 0.85 -12.72 4.60
CA VAL A 44 -0.17 -11.95 3.87
C VAL A 44 0.37 -11.54 2.50
N LEU A 45 1.59 -11.00 2.45
CA LEU A 45 2.25 -10.59 1.22
C LEU A 45 2.48 -11.77 0.26
N ARG A 46 2.95 -12.91 0.79
CA ARG A 46 3.13 -14.14 0.01
C ARG A 46 1.81 -14.63 -0.59
N TYR A 47 0.74 -14.62 0.22
CA TYR A 47 -0.60 -15.00 -0.24
C TYR A 47 -1.06 -14.08 -1.38
N LEU A 48 -1.06 -12.76 -1.16
CA LEU A 48 -1.49 -11.77 -2.15
C LEU A 48 -0.68 -11.87 -3.45
N TYR A 49 0.63 -12.07 -3.34
CA TYR A 49 1.51 -12.24 -4.50
C TYR A 49 1.12 -13.46 -5.34
N ARG A 50 0.89 -14.61 -4.70
CA ARG A 50 0.50 -15.85 -5.39
C ARG A 50 -0.91 -15.79 -5.97
N GLU A 51 -1.87 -15.30 -5.18
CA GLU A 51 -3.27 -15.14 -5.57
C GLU A 51 -3.42 -14.30 -6.84
N LYS A 52 -2.61 -13.24 -6.95
CA LYS A 52 -2.57 -12.35 -8.12
C LYS A 52 -1.66 -12.81 -9.26
N GLY A 53 -1.15 -14.04 -9.20
CA GLY A 53 -0.36 -14.64 -10.27
C GLY A 53 1.05 -14.05 -10.42
N GLY A 54 1.65 -13.54 -9.34
CA GLY A 54 3.04 -13.09 -9.34
C GLY A 54 4.01 -14.21 -9.75
N ASN A 55 4.91 -13.91 -10.69
CA ASN A 55 5.81 -14.89 -11.30
C ASN A 55 7.22 -14.36 -11.60
N GLY A 56 7.67 -13.30 -10.92
CA GLY A 56 8.99 -12.69 -11.08
C GLY A 56 9.47 -11.94 -9.84
N HIS A 57 10.33 -10.94 -10.01
CA HIS A 57 10.88 -10.19 -8.87
C HIS A 57 9.89 -9.18 -8.28
N ASP A 58 8.83 -8.85 -9.02
CA ASP A 58 7.80 -7.92 -8.56
C ASP A 58 6.43 -8.14 -9.18
N LEU A 59 5.40 -7.59 -8.51
CA LEU A 59 4.01 -7.61 -8.92
C LEU A 59 3.38 -6.24 -8.64
N LYS A 60 2.85 -5.58 -9.68
CA LYS A 60 2.13 -4.31 -9.54
C LYS A 60 0.70 -4.54 -9.05
N VAL A 61 0.26 -3.75 -8.09
CA VAL A 61 -1.07 -3.82 -7.45
C VAL A 61 -1.56 -2.42 -7.09
N VAL A 62 -2.78 -2.33 -6.56
CA VAL A 62 -3.30 -1.11 -5.92
C VAL A 62 -3.18 -1.25 -4.42
N ALA A 63 -2.74 -0.18 -3.75
CA ALA A 63 -2.78 -0.07 -2.30
C ALA A 63 -3.75 1.03 -1.87
N VAL A 64 -4.39 0.79 -0.74
CA VAL A 64 -5.18 1.77 0.00
C VAL A 64 -4.34 2.24 1.19
N VAL A 65 -4.33 3.54 1.40
CA VAL A 65 -3.58 4.24 2.44
C VAL A 65 -4.63 4.87 3.37
N THR A 66 -4.68 4.42 4.61
CA THR A 66 -5.76 4.77 5.54
C THR A 66 -5.18 5.31 6.86
N PRO A 67 -5.52 6.55 7.27
CA PRO A 67 -5.28 7.00 8.64
C PRO A 67 -5.93 6.04 9.64
N GLU A 68 -5.14 5.47 10.55
CA GLU A 68 -5.63 4.54 11.57
C GLU A 68 -5.68 5.23 12.93
N ASP A 69 -6.85 5.77 13.26
CA ASP A 69 -7.06 6.40 14.57
C ASP A 69 -7.15 5.34 15.68
N GLY A 70 -6.50 5.63 16.80
CA GLY A 70 -6.48 4.71 17.96
C GLY A 70 -5.44 3.59 17.88
N ASN A 71 -4.51 3.64 16.93
CA ASN A 71 -3.35 2.74 16.92
C ASN A 71 -2.54 2.90 18.23
N GLU A 72 -2.23 1.78 18.89
CA GLU A 72 -1.60 1.76 20.21
C GLU A 72 -0.12 2.19 20.21
N PHE A 73 0.55 2.12 19.04
CA PHE A 73 1.98 2.35 18.89
C PHE A 73 2.31 3.72 18.29
N ASP A 74 1.40 4.28 17.48
CA ASP A 74 1.56 5.56 16.83
C ASP A 74 0.21 6.23 16.59
N VAL A 75 -0.04 7.34 17.30
CA VAL A 75 -1.27 8.14 17.13
C VAL A 75 -1.44 8.71 15.73
N ASN A 76 -0.35 8.77 14.94
CA ASN A 76 -0.33 9.21 13.56
C ASN A 76 -0.29 8.06 12.56
N ALA A 77 -0.52 6.82 12.98
CA ALA A 77 -0.43 5.66 12.11
C ALA A 77 -1.23 5.84 10.81
N VAL A 78 -0.60 5.43 9.71
CA VAL A 78 -1.24 5.30 8.41
C VAL A 78 -0.97 3.90 7.91
N ARG A 79 -2.05 3.13 7.83
CA ARG A 79 -2.04 1.72 7.45
C ARG A 79 -2.08 1.58 5.93
N ILE A 80 -1.34 0.61 5.43
CA ILE A 80 -1.29 0.25 4.01
C ILE A 80 -1.99 -1.10 3.84
N ASP A 81 -3.06 -1.09 3.06
CA ASP A 81 -3.87 -2.26 2.75
C ASP A 81 -3.78 -2.60 1.24
N ILE A 82 -3.72 -3.88 0.91
CA ILE A 82 -3.83 -4.40 -0.47
C ILE A 82 -4.94 -5.46 -0.46
N ASP A 83 -5.94 -5.31 -1.32
CA ASP A 83 -7.17 -6.14 -1.32
C ASP A 83 -7.78 -6.30 0.08
N GLY A 84 -7.83 -5.21 0.84
CA GLY A 84 -8.43 -5.22 2.18
C GLY A 84 -7.58 -5.89 3.26
N ARG A 85 -6.36 -6.30 2.95
CA ARG A 85 -5.44 -6.92 3.91
C ARG A 85 -4.30 -5.96 4.22
N THR A 86 -4.05 -5.75 5.50
CA THR A 86 -2.92 -4.95 5.95
C THR A 86 -1.60 -5.61 5.59
N VAL A 87 -0.72 -4.83 4.98
CA VAL A 87 0.62 -5.26 4.55
C VAL A 87 1.74 -4.49 5.23
N GLY A 88 1.40 -3.41 5.93
CA GLY A 88 2.33 -2.60 6.70
C GLY A 88 1.80 -1.20 6.93
N TYR A 89 2.71 -0.28 7.23
CA TYR A 89 2.40 1.11 7.57
C TYR A 89 3.38 2.06 6.87
N PHE A 90 3.06 3.35 6.84
CA PHE A 90 4.10 4.36 6.65
C PHE A 90 5.05 4.42 7.84
N SER A 91 6.28 4.89 7.61
CA SER A 91 7.12 5.35 8.72
C SER A 91 6.42 6.52 9.44
N ARG A 92 6.72 6.71 10.73
CA ARG A 92 6.10 7.77 11.55
C ARG A 92 6.20 9.15 10.90
N GLU A 93 7.36 9.48 10.34
CA GLU A 93 7.62 10.75 9.65
C GLU A 93 6.72 10.92 8.41
N MET A 94 6.61 9.88 7.59
CA MET A 94 5.74 9.92 6.41
C MET A 94 4.26 9.95 6.81
N ALA A 95 3.89 9.24 7.86
CA ALA A 95 2.52 9.15 8.31
C ALA A 95 1.94 10.53 8.69
N VAL A 96 2.75 11.39 9.33
CA VAL A 96 2.38 12.79 9.63
C VAL A 96 2.12 13.58 8.34
N GLU A 97 3.02 13.52 7.37
CA GLU A 97 2.91 14.27 6.11
C GLU A 97 1.73 13.81 5.25
N TYR A 98 1.49 12.50 5.16
CA TYR A 98 0.36 11.97 4.42
C TYR A 98 -0.97 12.23 5.11
N ARG A 99 -1.02 12.17 6.45
CA ARG A 99 -2.23 12.56 7.21
C ARG A 99 -2.60 14.03 6.99
N ALA A 100 -1.63 14.92 6.85
CA ALA A 100 -1.91 16.34 6.58
C ALA A 100 -2.69 16.55 5.26
N VAL A 101 -2.51 15.66 4.28
CA VAL A 101 -3.20 15.71 2.99
C VAL A 101 -4.48 14.86 2.99
N LEU A 102 -4.46 13.69 3.63
CA LEU A 102 -5.59 12.76 3.70
C LEU A 102 -6.68 13.21 4.68
N GLY A 103 -6.32 13.93 5.75
CA GLY A 103 -7.22 14.18 6.87
C GLY A 103 -7.65 12.86 7.51
N ALA A 104 -8.97 12.61 7.54
CA ALA A 104 -9.56 11.36 8.01
C ALA A 104 -9.95 10.40 6.86
N ASP A 105 -9.73 10.81 5.60
CA ASP A 105 -10.14 10.04 4.43
C ASP A 105 -9.04 9.04 4.01
N ALA A 106 -9.42 8.05 3.20
CA ALA A 106 -8.49 7.08 2.63
C ALA A 106 -7.99 7.51 1.23
N GLY A 107 -6.74 7.19 0.93
CA GLY A 107 -6.10 7.41 -0.35
C GLY A 107 -5.86 6.11 -1.13
N GLN A 108 -5.89 6.16 -2.45
CA GLN A 108 -5.44 5.06 -3.31
C GLN A 108 -4.16 5.43 -4.06
N CYS A 109 -3.29 4.45 -4.25
CA CYS A 109 -2.10 4.60 -5.09
C CYS A 109 -1.67 3.28 -5.73
N SER A 110 -0.86 3.39 -6.79
CA SER A 110 -0.19 2.21 -7.32
C SER A 110 0.88 1.75 -6.34
N ALA A 111 0.95 0.44 -6.12
CA ALA A 111 1.95 -0.23 -5.31
C ALA A 111 2.63 -1.37 -6.09
N LYS A 112 3.73 -1.86 -5.55
CA LYS A 112 4.46 -3.00 -6.08
C LYS A 112 4.87 -3.90 -4.93
N ILE A 113 4.41 -5.14 -4.94
CA ILE A 113 4.96 -6.20 -4.08
C ILE A 113 6.29 -6.66 -4.71
N VAL A 114 7.35 -6.72 -3.92
CA VAL A 114 8.71 -7.11 -4.34
C VAL A 114 9.21 -8.28 -3.48
N GLY A 115 10.26 -8.97 -3.92
CA GLY A 115 10.87 -10.06 -3.15
C GLY A 115 10.29 -11.42 -3.49
N GLY A 116 10.41 -12.39 -2.58
CA GLY A 116 9.87 -13.73 -2.75
C GLY A 116 10.62 -14.64 -3.73
N PHE A 117 11.78 -14.18 -4.24
CA PHE A 117 12.66 -14.96 -5.11
C PHE A 117 13.81 -15.58 -4.32
N GLU A 118 14.40 -16.64 -4.88
CA GLU A 118 15.57 -17.31 -4.31
C GLU A 118 16.81 -16.41 -4.47
N LEU A 119 17.57 -16.27 -3.39
CA LEU A 119 18.83 -15.54 -3.31
C LEU A 119 20.00 -16.48 -3.68
N GLU A 120 21.18 -15.91 -3.93
CA GLU A 120 22.38 -16.69 -4.30
C GLU A 120 22.81 -17.71 -3.22
N ASP A 121 22.44 -17.47 -1.97
CA ASP A 121 22.72 -18.34 -0.82
C ASP A 121 21.65 -19.42 -0.59
N GLY A 122 20.63 -19.52 -1.46
CA GLY A 122 19.52 -20.47 -1.37
C GLY A 122 18.41 -20.03 -0.39
N ASN A 123 18.54 -18.88 0.27
CA ASN A 123 17.45 -18.31 1.06
C ASN A 123 16.40 -17.64 0.17
N ILE A 124 15.18 -17.46 0.69
CA ILE A 124 14.14 -16.71 -0.02
C ILE A 124 14.18 -15.26 0.45
N ALA A 125 14.25 -14.31 -0.49
CA ALA A 125 14.14 -12.89 -0.20
C ALA A 125 12.79 -12.58 0.46
N ASN A 126 12.81 -11.82 1.56
CA ASN A 126 11.58 -11.35 2.18
C ASN A 126 10.74 -10.52 1.20
N PHE A 127 9.42 -10.65 1.32
CA PHE A 127 8.51 -9.79 0.60
C PHE A 127 8.54 -8.37 1.16
N GLY A 128 8.36 -7.39 0.28
CA GLY A 128 8.16 -6.00 0.64
C GLY A 128 7.22 -5.31 -0.34
N VAL A 129 6.99 -4.03 -0.12
CA VAL A 129 6.03 -3.18 -0.82
C VAL A 129 6.67 -1.82 -1.05
N LYS A 130 6.57 -1.36 -2.30
CA LYS A 130 6.97 -0.01 -2.70
C LYS A 130 5.78 0.72 -3.27
N LEU A 131 5.55 1.93 -2.79
CA LEU A 131 4.44 2.78 -3.23
C LEU A 131 4.94 3.78 -4.28
N ASN A 132 4.13 4.00 -5.31
CA ASN A 132 4.36 5.05 -6.29
C ASN A 132 3.58 6.31 -5.87
N LEU A 133 4.20 7.11 -5.03
CA LEU A 133 3.58 8.29 -4.45
C LEU A 133 4.50 9.51 -4.54
N ALA A 134 3.91 10.68 -4.74
CA ALA A 134 4.62 11.95 -4.80
C ALA A 134 5.21 12.34 -3.43
N TRP A 135 6.38 12.96 -3.47
CA TRP A 135 6.94 13.68 -2.33
C TRP A 135 7.25 15.13 -2.75
N PRO A 136 6.72 16.15 -2.06
CA PRO A 136 5.77 16.06 -0.93
C PRO A 136 4.39 15.49 -1.33
N PRO A 137 3.62 14.93 -0.37
CA PRO A 137 2.33 14.29 -0.62
C PRO A 137 1.30 15.26 -1.19
N ARG A 138 0.48 14.79 -2.16
CA ARG A 138 -0.57 15.57 -2.82
C ARG A 138 -1.67 14.63 -3.34
N MET A 139 -2.89 15.14 -3.46
CA MET A 139 -3.98 14.46 -4.18
C MET A 139 -3.83 14.67 -5.70
N LYS A 140 -4.34 13.74 -6.50
CA LYS A 140 -4.38 13.84 -7.96
C LYS A 140 -5.49 14.75 -8.45
#